data_AF-A0A0N0DDQ2-F1
#
_entry.id   AF-A0A0N0DDQ2-F1
#
_cell.length_a   1.000
_cell.length_b   1.000
_cell.length_c   1.000
_cell.angle_alpha   90.00
_cell.angle_beta   90.00
_cell.angle_gamma   90.00
#
_symmetry.space_group_name_H-M   'P 1'
#
loop_
_entity.id
_entity.type
_entity.pdbx_description
1 polymer ?
#
loop_
_entity_poly.entity_id
_entity_poly.type
_entity_poly.pdbx_seq_one_letter_code
_entity_poly.pdbx_strand_id
1 'polypeptide(L)'
;MPKAEDQKRFLEQCRKMAVDNQRNGSPYILSMVAGPAEEGPRTEGYTFVNKTEFASMDDMKYYESECPAHGEVKKVLGEITIEGMMTVFFKPQATGGM
;
A
#
# COMPACT_ATOMS: atom_id res chain seq x y z
N MET A 1 5.44 0.09 -11.77
CA MET A 1 4.44 -0.68 -12.55
C MET A 1 4.22 0.02 -13.89
N PRO A 2 4.95 -0.35 -14.95
CA PRO A 2 4.92 0.39 -16.22
C PRO A 2 3.61 0.19 -17.00
N LYS A 3 2.92 -0.95 -16.83
CA LYS A 3 1.69 -1.27 -17.56
C LYS A 3 0.47 -0.72 -16.84
N ALA A 4 -0.42 -0.04 -17.59
CA ALA A 4 -1.68 0.48 -17.05
C ALA A 4 -2.61 -0.62 -16.52
N GLU A 5 -2.61 -1.80 -17.15
CA GLU A 5 -3.39 -2.97 -16.69
C GLU A 5 -2.93 -3.46 -15.31
N ASP A 6 -1.62 -3.55 -15.10
CA ASP A 6 -1.03 -3.93 -13.82
C ASP A 6 -1.35 -2.89 -12.72
N GLN A 7 -1.30 -1.60 -13.05
CA GLN A 7 -1.71 -0.54 -12.12
C GLN A 7 -3.19 -0.65 -11.75
N LYS A 8 -4.07 -0.93 -12.72
CA LYS A 8 -5.50 -1.13 -12.46
C LYS A 8 -5.73 -2.36 -11.56
N ARG A 9 -5.07 -3.48 -11.86
CA ARG A 9 -5.16 -4.70 -11.06
C ARG A 9 -4.69 -4.48 -9.62
N PHE A 10 -3.57 -3.77 -9.44
CA PHE A 10 -3.08 -3.46 -8.11
C PHE A 10 -3.97 -2.46 -7.35
N LEU A 11 -4.54 -1.46 -8.04
CA LEU A 11 -5.51 -0.54 -7.46
C LEU A 11 -6.78 -1.25 -6.98
N GLU A 12 -7.30 -2.20 -7.75
CA GLU A 12 -8.42 -3.04 -7.34
C GLU A 12 -8.08 -3.88 -6.11
N GLN A 13 -6.86 -4.42 -6.04
CA GLN A 13 -6.40 -5.16 -4.87
C GLN A 13 -6.26 -4.24 -3.63
N CYS A 14 -5.78 -3.01 -3.81
CA CYS A 14 -5.77 -2.00 -2.75
C CYS A 14 -7.19 -1.72 -2.25
N ARG A 15 -8.18 -1.54 -3.15
CA ARG A 15 -9.58 -1.32 -2.74
C ARG A 15 -10.15 -2.46 -1.90
N LYS A 16 -9.80 -3.71 -2.22
CA LYS A 16 -10.20 -4.88 -1.40
C LYS A 16 -9.56 -4.81 -0.02
N MET A 17 -8.25 -4.58 0.06
CA MET A 17 -7.53 -4.44 1.33
C MET A 17 -8.10 -3.32 2.21
N ALA A 18 -8.57 -2.22 1.62
CA ALA A 18 -9.18 -1.11 2.36
C ALA A 18 -10.42 -1.56 3.17
N VAL A 19 -11.14 -2.57 2.69
CA VAL A 19 -12.34 -3.13 3.33
C VAL A 19 -12.00 -4.34 4.20
N ASP A 20 -11.09 -5.19 3.72
CA ASP A 20 -10.80 -6.50 4.31
C ASP A 20 -9.71 -6.45 5.39
N ASN A 21 -9.11 -5.29 5.66
CA ASN A 21 -8.16 -5.14 6.75
C ASN A 21 -8.87 -5.43 8.08
N GLN A 22 -8.56 -6.56 8.70
CA GLN A 22 -9.15 -7.00 9.96
C GLN A 22 -8.04 -7.58 10.84
N ARG A 23 -8.09 -7.23 12.12
CA ARG A 23 -7.30 -7.84 13.19
C ARG A 23 -8.24 -8.06 14.37
N ASN A 24 -8.38 -9.30 14.82
CA ASN A 24 -9.32 -9.68 15.90
C ASN A 24 -10.77 -9.24 15.63
N GLY A 25 -11.21 -9.23 14.37
CA GLY A 25 -12.57 -8.87 13.98
C GLY A 25 -12.87 -7.37 13.92
N SER A 26 -11.84 -6.50 13.91
CA SER A 26 -12.01 -5.06 13.67
C SER A 26 -10.94 -4.53 12.71
N PRO A 27 -11.25 -3.47 11.92
CA PRO A 27 -10.25 -2.76 11.13
C PRO A 27 -9.16 -2.16 12.01
N TYR A 28 -7.93 -2.21 11.52
CA TYR A 28 -6.74 -1.77 12.26
C TYR A 28 -5.83 -0.82 11.46
N ILE A 29 -6.09 -0.67 10.15
CA ILE A 29 -5.45 0.34 9.31
C ILE A 29 -6.19 1.67 9.53
N LEU A 30 -5.44 2.71 9.88
CA LEU A 30 -6.00 4.04 10.12
C LEU A 30 -6.38 4.74 8.83
N SER A 31 -5.52 4.64 7.81
CA SER A 31 -5.78 5.17 6.48
C SER A 31 -4.99 4.39 5.44
N MET A 32 -5.53 4.33 4.21
CA MET A 32 -4.79 3.84 3.06
C MET A 32 -5.14 4.68 1.84
N VAL A 33 -4.12 5.15 1.14
CA VAL A 33 -4.26 5.94 -0.09
C VAL A 33 -3.36 5.33 -1.15
N ALA A 34 -3.95 4.96 -2.29
CA ALA A 34 -3.24 4.30 -3.36
C ALA A 34 -3.69 4.81 -4.73
N GLY A 35 -2.76 4.91 -5.68
CA GLY A 35 -3.05 5.30 -7.05
C GLY A 35 -1.81 5.49 -7.92
N PRO A 36 -2.01 5.68 -9.23
CA PRO A 36 -0.95 6.10 -10.14
C PRO A 36 -0.27 7.38 -9.65
N ALA A 37 1.04 7.46 -9.83
CA ALA A 37 1.76 8.72 -9.62
C ALA A 37 1.47 9.66 -10.79
N GLU A 38 1.31 10.94 -10.49
CA GLU A 38 1.30 12.00 -11.50
C GLU A 38 2.69 12.11 -12.16
N GLU A 39 2.73 12.50 -13.43
CA GLU A 39 4.00 12.71 -14.13
C GLU A 39 4.78 13.89 -13.52
N GLY A 40 6.09 13.74 -13.36
CA GLY A 40 6.93 14.81 -12.83
C GLY A 40 8.42 14.52 -12.89
N PRO A 41 9.27 15.57 -12.85
CA PRO A 41 10.72 15.43 -13.02
C PRO A 41 11.43 14.76 -11.84
N ARG A 42 10.73 14.47 -10.74
CA ARG A 42 11.29 13.87 -9.50
C ARG A 42 10.62 12.56 -9.12
N THR A 43 9.88 11.95 -10.05
CA THR A 43 9.23 10.66 -9.80
C THR A 43 10.24 9.51 -9.82
N GLU A 44 11.45 9.72 -10.37
CA GLU A 44 12.51 8.70 -10.46
C GLU A 44 12.02 7.38 -11.08
N GLY A 45 11.06 7.46 -12.01
CA GLY A 45 10.45 6.30 -12.66
C GLY A 45 9.43 5.52 -11.81
N TYR A 46 9.12 5.97 -10.58
CA TYR A 46 8.03 5.38 -9.78
C TYR A 46 6.67 5.83 -10.33
N THR A 47 5.84 4.86 -10.68
CA THR A 47 4.57 5.10 -11.41
C THR A 47 3.31 4.88 -10.57
N PHE A 48 3.44 4.42 -9.33
CA PHE A 48 2.32 4.13 -8.45
C PHE A 48 2.74 4.29 -7.00
N VAL A 49 1.82 4.79 -6.18
CA VAL A 49 2.04 5.00 -4.74
C VAL A 49 0.97 4.23 -3.97
N ASN A 50 1.37 3.58 -2.88
CA ASN A 50 0.48 3.09 -1.84
C ASN A 50 1.03 3.54 -0.49
N LYS A 51 0.24 4.29 0.27
CA LYS A 51 0.57 4.77 1.61
C LYS A 51 -0.44 4.17 2.59
N THR A 52 0.06 3.48 3.61
CA THR A 52 -0.76 2.90 4.68
C THR A 52 -0.33 3.46 6.02
N GLU A 53 -1.28 3.90 6.83
CA GLU A 53 -1.04 4.41 8.18
C GLU A 53 -1.57 3.44 9.23
N PHE A 54 -0.80 3.26 10.29
CA PHE A 54 -1.10 2.35 11.38
C PHE A 54 -1.03 3.09 12.71
N ALA A 55 -1.79 2.64 13.70
CA ALA A 55 -1.75 3.21 15.05
C ALA A 55 -0.44 2.87 15.79
N SER A 56 0.21 1.77 15.41
CA SER A 56 1.41 1.28 16.08
C SER A 56 2.35 0.50 15.16
N MET A 57 3.60 0.31 15.61
CA MET A 57 4.53 -0.59 14.95
C MET A 57 4.09 -2.05 15.02
N ASP A 58 3.31 -2.45 16.03
CA ASP A 58 2.82 -3.82 16.15
C ASP A 58 1.68 -4.10 15.17
N ASP A 59 0.88 -3.10 14.83
CA ASP A 59 -0.08 -3.17 13.72
C ASP A 59 0.63 -3.28 12.37
N MET A 60 1.71 -2.51 12.16
CA MET A 60 2.52 -2.61 10.95
C MET A 60 3.17 -4.01 10.82
N LYS A 61 3.69 -4.57 11.92
CA LYS A 61 4.24 -5.95 11.90
C LYS A 61 3.18 -6.97 11.56
N TYR A 62 2.01 -6.90 12.21
CA TYR A 62 0.88 -7.78 11.89
C TYR A 62 0.48 -7.66 10.41
N TYR A 63 0.40 -6.43 9.90
CA TYR A 63 0.16 -6.18 8.48
C TYR A 63 1.18 -6.91 7.59
N GLU A 64 2.47 -6.78 7.89
CA GLU A 64 3.53 -7.36 7.07
C GLU A 64 3.56 -8.90 7.11
N SER A 65 3.40 -9.51 8.29
CA SER A 65 3.65 -10.96 8.47
C SER A 65 2.41 -11.84 8.57
N GLU A 66 1.27 -11.31 9.00
CA GLU A 66 0.13 -12.13 9.43
C GLU A 66 -1.19 -11.77 8.75
N CYS A 67 -1.36 -10.52 8.30
CA CYS A 67 -2.62 -10.05 7.74
C CYS A 67 -3.00 -10.81 6.45
N PRO A 68 -4.11 -11.58 6.43
CA PRO A 68 -4.49 -12.36 5.25
C PRO A 68 -4.77 -11.49 4.03
N ALA A 69 -5.42 -10.33 4.22
CA ALA A 69 -5.68 -9.38 3.15
C ALA A 69 -4.39 -8.84 2.52
N HIS A 70 -3.35 -8.57 3.34
CA HIS A 70 -2.04 -8.19 2.82
C HIS A 70 -1.30 -9.36 2.15
N GLY A 71 -1.52 -10.59 2.60
CA GLY A 71 -1.07 -11.79 1.90
C GLY A 71 -1.57 -11.84 0.45
N GLU A 72 -2.85 -11.50 0.20
CA GLU A 72 -3.39 -11.40 -1.16
C GLU A 72 -2.78 -10.25 -1.97
N VAL A 73 -2.44 -9.12 -1.32
CA VAL A 73 -1.69 -8.03 -1.97
C VAL A 73 -0.33 -8.52 -2.45
N LYS A 74 0.42 -9.25 -1.62
CA LYS A 74 1.72 -9.82 -1.99
C LYS A 74 1.62 -10.80 -3.16
N LYS A 75 0.54 -11.60 -3.22
CA LYS A 75 0.29 -12.49 -4.37
C LYS A 75 0.11 -11.69 -5.66
N VAL A 76 -0.74 -10.66 -5.65
CA VAL A 76 -0.95 -9.79 -6.83
C VAL A 76 0.36 -9.11 -7.25
N LEU A 77 1.17 -8.64 -6.29
CA LEU A 77 2.50 -8.08 -6.59
C LEU A 77 3.44 -9.07 -7.29
N GLY A 78 3.33 -10.37 -6.99
CA GLY A 78 4.08 -11.44 -7.66
C GLY A 78 3.56 -11.81 -9.06
N GLU A 79 2.38 -11.34 -9.45
CA GLU A 79 1.72 -11.65 -10.73
C GLU A 79 1.81 -10.49 -11.74
N ILE A 80 2.10 -9.27 -11.28
CA ILE A 80 2.18 -8.07 -12.10
C ILE A 80 3.63 -7.66 -12.41
N THR A 81 3.81 -6.82 -13.42
CA THR A 81 5.13 -6.35 -13.83
C THR A 81 5.60 -5.19 -12.96
N ILE A 82 6.69 -5.38 -12.22
CA ILE A 82 7.33 -4.37 -11.37
C ILE A 82 8.81 -4.28 -11.71
N GLU A 83 9.24 -3.15 -12.26
CA GLU A 83 10.65 -2.91 -12.64
C GLU A 83 11.47 -2.33 -11.46
N GLY A 84 10.80 -1.76 -10.47
CA GLY A 84 11.40 -1.22 -9.26
C GLY A 84 10.34 -1.02 -8.17
N MET A 85 10.73 -1.28 -6.92
CA MET A 85 9.89 -1.10 -5.74
C MET A 85 10.74 -0.49 -4.63
N MET A 86 10.20 0.52 -3.96
CA MET A 86 10.76 1.10 -2.75
C MET A 86 9.71 1.05 -1.66
N THR A 87 10.08 0.50 -0.52
CA THR A 87 9.24 0.43 0.69
C THR A 87 9.98 1.12 1.82
N VAL A 88 9.33 2.08 2.47
CA VAL A 88 9.91 2.86 3.57
C VAL A 88 8.93 2.85 4.74
N PHE A 89 9.46 2.59 5.93
CA PHE A 89 8.74 2.73 7.18
C PHE A 89 9.28 3.94 7.94
N PHE A 90 8.39 4.80 8.41
CA PHE A 90 8.77 5.95 9.21
C PHE A 90 7.71 6.23 10.27
N LYS A 91 8.13 6.90 11.35
CA LYS A 91 7.21 7.45 12.35
C LYS A 91 7.08 8.96 12.09
N PRO A 92 5.87 9.48 11.78
CA PRO A 92 5.71 10.92 11.57
C PRO A 92 6.14 11.69 12.82
N GLN A 93 6.98 12.72 12.64
CA GLN A 93 7.42 13.65 13.70
C GLN A 93 6.80 15.04 13.55
N ALA A 94 6.29 15.36 12.36
CA ALA A 94 5.55 16.57 12.06
C ALA A 94 4.34 16.18 11.21
N THR A 95 3.16 16.67 11.59
CA THR A 95 1.91 16.51 10.84
C THR A 95 1.27 17.90 10.68
N GLY A 96 0.54 18.09 9.59
CA GLY A 96 -0.11 19.37 9.27
C GLY A 96 -1.11 19.18 8.14
N GLY A 97 -1.99 20.16 7.95
CA GLY A 97 -3.19 20.04 7.12
C GLY A 97 -4.42 19.66 7.95
N MET A 98 -5.61 20.01 7.46
CA MET A 98 -6.93 19.63 8.00
C MET A 98 -7.61 18.67 7.04
#